data_AF-A0A439U1M2-F1
#
_entry.id   AF-A0A439U1M2-F1
#
_cell.length_a   1.000
_cell.length_b   1.000
_cell.length_c   1.000
_cell.angle_alpha   90.00
_cell.angle_beta   90.00
_cell.angle_gamma   90.00
#
_symmetry.space_group_name_H-M   'P 1'
#
loop_
_entity.id
_entity.type
_entity.pdbx_description
1 polymer ?
#
loop_
_entity_poly.entity_id
_entity_poly.type
_entity_poly.pdbx_seq_one_letter_code
_entity_poly.pdbx_strand_id
1 'polypeptide(L)'
;MNARFSDYVTSGAFSLTLTRNQISELAFAAGGERRLFGVTGSLERKGLIEPINARPEKDAEFEPDEQQIEWRLTSAGILTLSLLAQAGLSNAGTDVTAREIDDLRRSLSTANACAHEANLRVRSINARLEEAEALIARLEARIAGDKIPIRFTPYDPLPDASLDELLNPERKLP
;
A
#
# COMPACT_ATOMS: atom_id res chain seq x y z
N MET A 1 -11.97 -6.38 16.34
CA MET A 1 -12.19 -7.43 17.35
C MET A 1 -13.03 -8.52 16.66
N ASN A 2 -12.44 -9.67 16.36
CA ASN A 2 -13.05 -10.70 15.51
C ASN A 2 -14.12 -11.47 16.30
N ALA A 3 -15.39 -11.15 16.10
CA ALA A 3 -16.54 -11.73 16.81
C ALA A 3 -16.78 -13.23 16.52
N ARG A 4 -16.00 -13.85 15.63
CA ARG A 4 -16.16 -15.27 15.28
C ARG A 4 -15.51 -16.24 16.27
N PHE A 5 -14.69 -15.74 17.19
CA PHE A 5 -14.02 -16.56 18.21
C PHE A 5 -14.67 -16.45 19.60
N SER A 6 -15.65 -15.56 19.82
CA SER A 6 -16.27 -15.36 21.14
C SER A 6 -17.13 -16.53 21.58
N ASP A 7 -17.68 -17.31 20.66
CA ASP A 7 -18.68 -18.34 20.97
C ASP A 7 -18.06 -19.68 21.43
N TYR A 8 -16.73 -19.79 21.41
CA TYR A 8 -16.00 -21.04 21.71
C TYR A 8 -15.17 -21.01 23.00
N VAL A 9 -15.37 -20.02 23.87
CA VAL A 9 -14.55 -19.78 25.08
C VAL A 9 -14.82 -20.78 26.23
N THR A 10 -15.71 -21.77 26.05
CA THR A 10 -16.16 -22.65 27.15
C THR A 10 -15.46 -24.02 27.28
N SER A 11 -14.48 -24.39 26.45
CA SER A 11 -13.73 -25.65 26.64
C SER A 11 -12.22 -25.52 26.44
N GLY A 12 -11.44 -25.80 27.49
CA GLY A 12 -10.00 -25.55 27.60
C GLY A 12 -9.07 -26.44 26.76
N ALA A 13 -9.54 -27.08 25.69
CA ALA A 13 -8.71 -27.81 24.75
C ALA A 13 -9.29 -27.68 23.32
N PHE A 14 -8.59 -26.93 22.48
CA PHE A 14 -8.92 -26.75 21.06
C PHE A 14 -8.01 -27.64 20.22
N SER A 15 -8.58 -28.60 19.47
CA SER A 15 -7.84 -29.40 18.51
C SER A 15 -8.06 -28.88 17.09
N LEU A 16 -7.02 -28.32 16.48
CA LEU A 16 -7.01 -27.91 15.08
C LEU A 16 -6.31 -28.97 14.24
N THR A 17 -7.05 -29.67 13.38
CA THR A 17 -6.48 -30.65 12.46
C THR A 17 -6.22 -29.99 11.10
N LEU A 18 -5.00 -30.13 10.56
CA LEU A 18 -4.65 -29.66 9.22
C LEU A 18 -4.16 -30.83 8.38
N THR A 19 -4.62 -30.91 7.14
CA THR A 19 -4.06 -31.86 6.17
C THR A 19 -2.74 -31.33 5.61
N ARG A 20 -1.94 -32.21 4.98
CA ARG A 20 -0.68 -31.79 4.34
C ARG A 20 -0.88 -30.68 3.31
N ASN A 21 -1.97 -30.75 2.52
CA ASN A 21 -2.30 -29.73 1.53
C ASN A 21 -2.69 -28.38 2.19
N GLN A 22 -3.38 -28.44 3.34
CA GLN A 22 -3.69 -27.23 4.11
C GLN A 22 -2.44 -26.57 4.69
N ILE A 23 -1.47 -27.37 5.12
CA ILE A 23 -0.17 -26.86 5.61
C ILE A 23 0.60 -26.19 4.47
N SER A 24 0.64 -26.81 3.28
CA SER A 24 1.31 -26.19 2.13
C SER A 24 0.62 -24.90 1.68
N GLU A 25 -0.71 -24.88 1.58
CA GLU A 25 -1.44 -23.66 1.22
C GLU A 25 -1.31 -22.55 2.25
N LEU A 26 -1.25 -22.89 3.54
CA LEU A 26 -0.99 -21.91 4.59
C LEU A 26 0.43 -21.33 4.47
N ALA A 27 1.42 -22.16 4.10
CA ALA A 27 2.77 -21.69 3.81
C ALA A 27 2.84 -20.82 2.53
N PHE A 28 2.03 -21.13 1.51
CA PHE A 28 1.91 -20.30 0.31
C PHE A 28 1.24 -18.95 0.60
N ALA A 29 0.21 -18.94 1.44
CA ALA A 29 -0.43 -17.70 1.91
C ALA A 29 0.57 -16.79 2.67
N ALA A 30 1.50 -17.40 3.41
CA ALA A 30 2.60 -16.69 4.08
C ALA A 30 3.57 -16.01 3.10
N GLY A 31 3.68 -16.54 1.88
CA GLY A 31 4.51 -15.97 0.82
C GLY A 31 3.83 -14.86 0.03
N GLY A 32 2.58 -14.49 0.35
CA GLY A 32 1.82 -13.48 -0.38
C GLY A 32 1.33 -13.95 -1.75
N GLU A 33 1.19 -15.27 -1.97
CA GLU A 33 0.69 -15.77 -3.24
C GLU A 33 -0.77 -15.39 -3.49
N ARG A 34 -1.02 -14.82 -4.67
CA ARG A 34 -2.36 -14.36 -5.12
C ARG A 34 -3.32 -15.50 -5.47
N ARG A 35 -2.81 -16.73 -5.67
CA ARG A 35 -3.61 -17.88 -6.10
C ARG A 35 -3.37 -19.07 -5.19
N LEU A 36 -4.27 -19.23 -4.22
CA LEU A 36 -4.35 -20.44 -3.40
C LEU A 36 -5.33 -21.42 -4.07
N PHE A 37 -4.88 -22.66 -4.31
CA PHE A 37 -5.63 -23.65 -5.09
C PHE A 37 -6.51 -24.54 -4.20
N GLY A 38 -7.81 -24.21 -4.10
CA GLY A 38 -8.85 -25.19 -3.76
C GLY A 38 -9.07 -25.54 -2.28
N VAL A 39 -8.24 -25.10 -1.32
CA VAL A 39 -8.49 -25.31 0.13
C VAL A 39 -8.65 -24.00 0.93
N THR A 40 -8.66 -22.85 0.24
CA THR A 40 -8.90 -21.50 0.79
C THR A 40 -10.10 -21.43 1.72
N GLY A 41 -11.27 -21.94 1.28
CA GLY A 41 -12.49 -21.90 2.09
C GLY A 41 -12.43 -22.76 3.37
N SER A 42 -11.51 -23.73 3.48
CA SER A 42 -11.30 -24.44 4.75
C SER A 42 -10.36 -23.71 5.68
N LEU A 43 -9.34 -23.02 5.17
CA LEU A 43 -8.41 -22.24 5.98
C LEU A 43 -9.06 -20.95 6.48
N GLU A 44 -9.91 -20.33 5.65
CA GLU A 44 -10.73 -19.16 6.01
C GLU A 44 -11.74 -19.51 7.12
N ARG A 45 -12.46 -20.64 6.99
CA ARG A 45 -13.38 -21.11 8.04
C ARG A 45 -12.70 -21.41 9.37
N LYS A 46 -11.42 -21.83 9.33
CA LYS A 46 -10.58 -22.03 10.53
C LYS A 46 -10.01 -20.71 11.06
N GLY A 47 -10.26 -19.59 10.38
CA GLY A 47 -9.77 -18.27 10.75
C GLY A 47 -8.26 -18.14 10.64
N LEU A 48 -7.59 -18.96 9.81
CA LEU A 48 -6.14 -18.93 9.63
C LEU A 48 -5.70 -18.00 8.50
N ILE A 49 -6.59 -17.76 7.54
CA ILE A 49 -6.39 -16.79 6.45
C ILE A 49 -7.62 -15.90 6.32
N GLU A 50 -7.43 -14.71 5.75
CA GLU A 50 -8.48 -13.75 5.45
C GLU A 50 -8.28 -13.19 4.04
N PRO A 51 -9.37 -12.99 3.26
CA PRO A 51 -9.29 -12.32 1.98
C PRO A 51 -9.12 -10.81 2.19
N ILE A 52 -8.11 -10.25 1.54
CA ILE A 52 -7.85 -8.82 1.50
C ILE A 52 -7.94 -8.39 0.05
N ASN A 53 -8.51 -7.21 -0.22
CA ASN A 53 -8.46 -6.63 -1.55
C ASN A 53 -6.98 -6.44 -1.91
N ALA A 54 -6.53 -7.08 -2.99
CA ALA A 54 -5.16 -6.92 -3.44
C ALA A 54 -4.89 -5.44 -3.67
N ARG A 55 -3.72 -4.99 -3.27
CA ARG A 55 -3.28 -3.65 -3.63
C ARG A 55 -3.23 -3.59 -5.17
N PRO A 56 -3.73 -2.51 -5.79
CA PRO A 56 -3.51 -2.30 -7.21
C PRO A 56 -2.00 -2.08 -7.40
N GLU A 57 -1.25 -3.14 -7.64
CA GLU A 57 0.13 -3.03 -8.09
C GLU A 57 0.11 -2.61 -9.56
N LYS A 58 0.96 -1.63 -9.90
CA LYS A 58 1.28 -1.19 -11.26
C LYS A 58 2.13 -2.27 -11.98
N ASP A 59 1.74 -3.54 -11.92
CA ASP A 59 2.38 -4.58 -12.73
C ASP A 59 1.70 -4.62 -14.10
N ALA A 60 2.40 -4.09 -15.12
CA ALA A 60 1.89 -3.99 -16.49
C ALA A 60 1.74 -5.35 -17.22
N GLU A 61 2.12 -6.46 -16.57
CA GLU A 61 2.16 -7.81 -17.18
C GLU A 61 0.90 -8.65 -16.90
N PHE A 62 -0.05 -8.17 -16.10
CA PHE A 62 -1.23 -8.95 -15.73
C PHE A 62 -2.52 -8.31 -16.24
N GLU A 63 -3.30 -9.09 -17.00
CA GLU A 63 -4.62 -8.67 -17.47
C GLU A 63 -5.51 -8.24 -16.28
N PRO A 64 -6.30 -7.17 -16.45
CA PRO A 64 -7.16 -6.63 -15.40
C PRO A 64 -8.38 -7.54 -15.21
N ASP A 65 -8.18 -8.70 -14.60
CA ASP A 65 -9.29 -9.48 -14.06
C ASP A 65 -9.84 -8.75 -12.82
N GLU A 66 -11.12 -8.42 -12.91
CA GLU A 66 -11.92 -7.80 -11.86
C GLU A 66 -11.85 -8.65 -10.58
N GLN A 67 -11.41 -8.03 -9.47
CA GLN A 67 -11.29 -8.61 -8.12
C GLN A 67 -10.07 -9.52 -7.90
N GLN A 68 -8.89 -8.91 -7.91
CA GLN A 68 -7.70 -9.53 -7.32
C GLN A 68 -7.90 -9.61 -5.79
N ILE A 69 -8.30 -10.77 -5.29
CA ILE A 69 -8.36 -11.08 -3.86
C ILE A 69 -7.01 -11.67 -3.46
N GLU A 70 -6.30 -11.03 -2.54
CA GLU A 70 -5.07 -11.53 -1.94
C GLU A 70 -5.41 -12.22 -0.61
N TRP A 71 -4.89 -13.42 -0.39
CA TRP A 71 -5.10 -14.14 0.87
C TRP A 71 -3.94 -13.89 1.82
N ARG A 72 -4.23 -13.39 3.02
CA ARG A 72 -3.21 -13.16 4.04
C ARG A 72 -3.45 -14.00 5.28
N LEU A 73 -2.37 -14.31 5.98
CA LEU A 73 -2.45 -14.98 7.26
C LEU A 73 -3.10 -14.07 8.31
N THR A 74 -3.95 -14.65 9.14
CA THR A 74 -4.40 -14.00 10.38
C THR A 74 -3.36 -14.20 11.48
N SER A 75 -3.55 -13.54 12.64
CA SER A 75 -2.73 -13.79 13.82
C SER A 75 -2.72 -15.27 14.25
N ALA A 76 -3.87 -15.96 14.13
CA ALA A 76 -3.96 -17.39 14.40
C ALA A 76 -3.20 -18.20 13.34
N GLY A 77 -3.32 -17.84 12.05
CA GLY A 77 -2.57 -18.45 10.95
C GLY A 77 -1.06 -18.39 11.15
N ILE A 78 -0.54 -17.21 11.50
CA ILE A 78 0.87 -16.99 11.81
C ILE A 78 1.36 -17.90 12.94
N LEU A 79 0.63 -17.96 14.06
CA LEU A 79 0.99 -18.81 15.19
C LEU A 79 0.93 -20.30 14.82
N THR A 80 -0.05 -20.72 14.03
CA THR A 80 -0.10 -22.11 13.57
C THR A 80 1.06 -22.44 12.65
N LEU A 81 1.47 -21.51 11.76
CA LEU A 81 2.59 -21.71 10.87
C LEU A 81 3.92 -21.80 11.63
N SER A 82 4.11 -20.98 12.66
CA SER A 82 5.33 -21.03 13.48
C SER A 82 5.43 -22.33 14.26
N LEU A 83 4.32 -22.84 14.80
CA LEU A 83 4.26 -24.16 15.45
C LEU A 83 4.53 -25.29 14.45
N LEU A 84 3.98 -25.22 13.24
CA LEU A 84 4.24 -26.19 12.18
C LEU A 84 5.70 -26.18 11.71
N ALA A 85 6.33 -25.00 11.65
CA ALA A 85 7.74 -24.86 11.33
C ALA A 85 8.62 -25.43 12.45
N GLN A 86 8.32 -25.14 13.73
CA GLN A 86 9.02 -25.74 14.88
C GLN A 86 8.89 -27.26 14.93
N ALA A 87 7.75 -27.79 14.51
CA ALA A 87 7.50 -29.23 14.40
C ALA A 87 8.13 -29.88 13.15
N GLY A 88 8.79 -29.12 12.28
CA GLY A 88 9.39 -29.62 11.04
C GLY A 88 8.38 -30.04 9.97
N LEU A 89 7.12 -29.58 10.08
CA LEU A 89 6.02 -29.91 9.16
C LEU A 89 5.84 -28.89 8.04
N SER A 90 6.56 -27.77 8.08
CA SER A 90 6.54 -26.72 7.07
C SER A 90 7.95 -26.24 6.74
N ASN A 91 8.19 -25.94 5.46
CA ASN A 91 9.42 -25.31 4.98
C ASN A 91 9.34 -23.77 5.02
N ALA A 92 8.22 -23.20 5.48
CA ALA A 92 8.11 -21.77 5.67
C ALA A 92 9.16 -21.32 6.70
N GLY A 93 9.94 -20.30 6.35
CA GLY A 93 10.99 -19.77 7.24
C GLY A 93 10.41 -19.36 8.60
N THR A 94 11.23 -19.46 9.65
CA THR A 94 10.80 -19.29 11.05
C THR A 94 10.26 -17.91 11.42
N ASP A 95 10.38 -16.90 10.53
CA ASP A 95 9.97 -15.53 10.83
C ASP A 95 9.18 -14.88 9.67
N VAL A 96 7.99 -15.42 9.44
CA VAL A 96 7.00 -14.88 8.50
C VAL A 96 6.57 -13.46 8.91
N THR A 97 6.46 -13.22 10.23
CA THR A 97 6.09 -11.92 10.79
C THR A 97 7.09 -10.82 10.49
N ALA A 98 8.39 -11.08 10.66
CA ALA A 98 9.40 -10.07 10.37
C ALA A 98 9.44 -9.73 8.88
N ARG A 99 9.25 -10.71 8.00
CA ARG A 99 9.17 -10.49 6.55
C ARG A 99 7.98 -9.59 6.19
N GLU A 100 6.79 -9.91 6.69
CA GLU A 100 5.60 -9.07 6.46
C GLU A 100 5.80 -7.64 6.98
N ILE A 101 6.39 -7.47 8.15
CA ILE A 101 6.70 -6.15 8.72
C ILE A 101 7.68 -5.38 7.83
N ASP A 102 8.73 -6.03 7.35
CA ASP A 102 9.74 -5.40 6.49
C ASP A 102 9.16 -5.01 5.13
N ASP A 103 8.33 -5.86 4.52
CA ASP A 103 7.67 -5.56 3.25
C ASP A 103 6.66 -4.41 3.41
N LEU A 104 5.91 -4.39 4.50
CA LEU A 104 5.02 -3.27 4.84
C LEU A 104 5.81 -1.98 5.07
N ARG A 105 6.95 -2.03 5.76
CA ARG A 105 7.83 -0.87 5.95
C ARG A 105 8.38 -0.33 4.64
N ARG A 106 8.84 -1.20 3.74
CA ARG A 106 9.29 -0.80 2.41
C ARG A 106 8.17 -0.15 1.62
N SER A 107 6.98 -0.75 1.60
CA SER A 107 5.82 -0.20 0.91
C SER A 107 5.37 1.15 1.49
N LEU A 108 5.42 1.32 2.81
CA LEU A 108 5.12 2.60 3.46
C LEU A 108 6.18 3.65 3.09
N SER A 109 7.45 3.26 3.05
CA SER A 109 8.55 4.14 2.64
C SER A 109 8.39 4.60 1.20
N THR A 110 8.03 3.72 0.27
CA THR A 110 7.82 4.07 -1.14
C THR A 110 6.59 4.97 -1.29
N ALA A 111 5.48 4.65 -0.63
CA ALA A 111 4.28 5.50 -0.63
C ALA A 111 4.56 6.91 -0.09
N ASN A 112 5.32 7.00 1.01
CA ASN A 112 5.72 8.29 1.58
C ASN A 112 6.63 9.10 0.64
N ALA A 113 7.56 8.44 -0.07
CA ALA A 113 8.40 9.10 -1.06
C ALA A 113 7.57 9.68 -2.21
N CYS A 114 6.64 8.88 -2.76
CA CYS A 114 5.71 9.34 -3.81
C CYS A 114 4.84 10.51 -3.33
N ALA A 115 4.29 10.43 -2.11
CA ALA A 115 3.49 11.50 -1.54
C ALA A 115 4.31 12.77 -1.29
N HIS A 116 5.56 12.63 -0.87
CA HIS A 116 6.47 13.76 -0.68
C HIS A 116 6.75 14.47 -2.01
N GLU A 117 7.06 13.71 -3.06
CA GLU A 117 7.32 14.24 -4.39
C GLU A 117 6.09 14.95 -4.98
N ALA A 118 4.90 14.35 -4.86
CA ALA A 118 3.65 14.99 -5.27
C ALA A 118 3.41 16.30 -4.52
N ASN A 119 3.68 16.34 -3.21
CA ASN A 119 3.56 17.55 -2.40
C ASN A 119 4.57 18.64 -2.79
N LEU A 120 5.78 18.28 -3.22
CA LEU A 120 6.74 19.24 -3.75
C LEU A 120 6.25 19.84 -5.06
N ARG A 121 5.71 19.01 -5.96
CA ARG A 121 5.15 19.47 -7.24
C ARG A 121 3.97 20.41 -7.04
N VAL A 122 3.02 20.07 -6.16
CA VAL A 122 1.88 20.95 -5.83
C VAL A 122 2.34 22.29 -5.26
N ARG A 123 3.34 22.29 -4.36
CA ARG A 123 3.89 23.52 -3.81
C ARG A 123 4.54 24.40 -4.87
N SER A 124 5.28 23.80 -5.80
CA SER A 124 5.86 24.50 -6.95
C SER A 124 4.78 25.11 -7.85
N ILE A 125 3.76 24.33 -8.22
CA ILE A 125 2.63 24.83 -9.03
C ILE A 125 1.92 26.01 -8.33
N ASN A 126 1.66 25.90 -7.02
CA ASN A 126 1.03 26.98 -6.27
C ASN A 126 1.90 28.25 -6.23
N ALA A 127 3.21 28.12 -6.03
CA ALA A 127 4.11 29.27 -6.06
C ALA A 127 4.06 29.99 -7.42
N ARG A 128 4.08 29.23 -8.52
CA ARG A 128 3.96 29.78 -9.88
C ARG A 128 2.60 30.42 -10.16
N LEU A 129 1.52 29.84 -9.61
CA LEU A 129 0.19 30.42 -9.70
C LEU A 129 0.17 31.80 -9.01
N GLU A 130 0.67 31.88 -7.78
CA GLU A 130 0.72 33.15 -7.03
C GLU A 130 1.62 34.20 -7.69
N GLU A 131 2.72 33.78 -8.31
CA GLU A 131 3.57 34.66 -9.13
C GLU A 131 2.83 35.20 -10.35
N ALA A 132 2.09 34.34 -11.07
CA ALA A 132 1.28 34.74 -12.22
C ALA A 132 0.17 35.71 -11.80
N GLU A 133 -0.53 35.45 -10.69
CA GLU A 133 -1.56 36.34 -10.14
C GLU A 133 -0.97 37.69 -9.72
N ALA A 134 0.20 37.69 -9.07
CA ALA A 134 0.90 38.92 -8.73
C ALA A 134 1.29 39.72 -9.99
N LEU A 135 1.71 39.05 -11.06
CA LEU A 135 2.02 39.67 -12.33
C LEU A 135 0.77 40.27 -12.99
N ILE A 136 -0.34 39.55 -13.02
CA ILE A 136 -1.64 40.04 -13.53
C ILE A 136 -2.05 41.32 -12.78
N ALA A 137 -2.03 41.30 -11.45
CA ALA A 137 -2.40 42.47 -10.65
C ALA A 137 -1.49 43.69 -10.93
N ARG A 138 -0.20 43.47 -11.19
CA ARG A 138 0.73 44.54 -11.59
C ARG A 138 0.40 45.10 -12.98
N LEU A 139 0.03 44.23 -13.92
CA LEU A 139 -0.36 44.63 -15.27
C LEU A 139 -1.67 45.42 -15.27
N GLU A 140 -2.67 44.96 -14.50
CA GLU A 140 -3.96 45.64 -14.34
C GLU A 140 -3.79 47.02 -13.72
N ALA A 141 -3.01 47.14 -12.63
CA ALA A 141 -2.70 48.43 -12.03
C ALA A 141 -2.00 49.37 -13.01
N ARG A 142 -1.08 48.85 -13.83
CA ARG A 142 -0.40 49.64 -14.86
C ARG A 142 -1.34 50.12 -15.96
N ILE A 143 -2.32 49.30 -16.38
CA ILE A 143 -3.34 49.67 -17.36
C ILE A 143 -4.28 50.74 -16.77
N ALA A 144 -4.66 50.61 -15.50
CA ALA A 144 -5.50 51.56 -14.80
C ALA A 144 -4.79 52.89 -14.48
N GLY A 145 -3.46 52.94 -14.54
CA GLY A 145 -2.65 54.09 -14.12
C GLY A 145 -2.49 54.20 -12.59
N ASP A 146 -2.80 53.12 -11.87
CA ASP A 146 -2.74 53.04 -10.42
C ASP A 146 -1.34 52.65 -9.92
N LYS A 147 -1.15 52.76 -8.60
CA LYS A 147 0.08 52.30 -7.95
C LYS A 147 0.25 50.80 -8.11
N ILE A 148 1.43 50.38 -8.55
CA ILE A 148 1.76 48.97 -8.77
C ILE A 148 1.87 48.26 -7.40
N PRO A 149 1.04 47.24 -7.13
CA PRO A 149 1.11 46.49 -5.88
C PRO A 149 2.33 45.56 -5.86
N ILE A 150 3.11 45.62 -4.78
CA ILE A 150 4.20 44.66 -4.51
C ILE A 150 3.63 43.58 -3.59
N ARG A 151 3.57 42.34 -4.09
CA ARG A 151 3.22 41.15 -3.31
C ARG A 151 4.46 40.28 -3.11
N PHE A 152 4.59 39.70 -1.92
CA PHE A 152 5.56 38.65 -1.64
C PHE A 152 4.92 37.31 -1.99
N THR A 153 5.54 36.57 -2.90
CA THR A 153 5.11 35.23 -3.31
C THR A 153 5.92 34.17 -2.55
N PRO A 154 5.35 32.98 -2.31
CA PRO A 154 6.03 31.88 -1.67
C PRO A 154 7.17 31.36 -2.55
N TYR A 155 8.19 30.81 -1.91
CA TYR A 155 9.36 30.25 -2.59
C TYR A 155 8.97 28.98 -3.39
N ASP A 156 9.36 28.93 -4.67
CA ASP A 156 9.22 27.73 -5.51
C ASP A 156 10.31 26.70 -5.13
N PRO A 157 9.95 25.51 -4.61
CA PRO A 157 10.91 24.46 -4.31
C PRO A 157 11.52 23.78 -5.54
N LEU A 158 10.94 23.94 -6.74
CA LEU A 158 11.37 23.30 -7.98
C LEU A 158 11.42 24.32 -9.13
N PRO A 159 12.30 25.33 -9.10
CA PRO A 159 12.33 26.39 -10.10
C PRO A 159 12.73 25.90 -11.50
N ASP A 160 13.62 24.90 -11.58
CA ASP A 160 14.15 24.39 -12.85
C ASP A 160 13.19 23.41 -13.56
N ALA A 161 12.15 22.94 -12.87
CA ALA A 161 11.19 21.99 -13.43
C ALA A 161 10.27 22.65 -14.46
N SER A 162 10.05 22.02 -15.61
CA SER A 162 9.10 22.57 -16.59
C SER A 162 7.64 22.36 -16.14
N LEU A 163 6.70 23.16 -16.66
CA LEU A 163 5.28 22.98 -16.34
C LEU A 163 4.74 21.62 -16.79
N ASP A 164 5.21 21.11 -17.94
CA ASP A 164 4.80 19.80 -18.43
C ASP A 164 5.33 18.68 -17.52
N GLU A 165 6.52 18.85 -16.95
CA GLU A 165 7.09 17.90 -15.99
C GLU A 165 6.34 17.87 -14.65
N LEU A 166 5.83 19.03 -14.21
CA LEU A 166 5.03 19.12 -12.98
C LEU A 166 3.65 18.48 -13.16
N LEU A 167 3.03 18.63 -14.33
CA LEU A 167 1.70 18.12 -14.66
C LEU A 167 1.71 16.65 -15.09
N ASN A 168 2.72 16.23 -15.86
CA ASN A 168 2.82 14.91 -16.47
C ASN A 168 4.12 14.21 -16.06
N PRO A 169 4.27 13.83 -14.77
CA PRO A 169 5.49 13.19 -14.27
C PRO A 169 5.75 11.83 -14.95
N GLU A 170 4.70 11.16 -15.42
CA GLU A 170 4.79 9.82 -16.03
C GLU A 170 5.42 9.84 -17.43
N ARG A 171 5.48 11.00 -18.10
CA ARG A 171 6.11 11.12 -19.44
C ARG A 171 7.63 11.08 -19.42
N LYS A 172 8.25 11.17 -18.24
CA LYS A 172 9.71 11.04 -18.05
C LYS A 172 10.19 9.60 -17.88
N LEU A 173 9.30 8.61 -17.86
CA LEU A 173 9.71 7.20 -17.88
C LEU A 173 10.25 6.87 -19.29
N PRO A 174 11.52 6.43 -19.42
CA PRO A 174 12.07 5.96 -20.70
C PRO A 174 11.37 4.70 -21.20
#